data_AF-A0A2K3M7B7-F1
#
_entry.id   AF-A0A2K3M7B7-F1
#
_cell.length_a   1.000
_cell.length_b   1.000
_cell.length_c   1.000
_cell.angle_alpha   90.00
_cell.angle_beta   90.00
_cell.angle_gamma   90.00
#
_symmetry.space_group_name_H-M   'P 1'
#
loop_
_entity.id
_entity.type
_entity.pdbx_description
1 polymer ?
#
loop_
_entity_poly.entity_id
_entity_poly.type
_entity_poly.pdbx_seq_one_letter_code
_entity_poly.pdbx_strand_id
1 'polypeptide(L)' 'ESVIKEYGQNLAGERVEVWWPKDRVFYKGVIESFDSAKKKHKVLYDDGEVEVLNLVKEKWNIIEDDSVADEEEGS' A
#
# COMPACT_ATOMS: atom_id res chain seq x y z
N GLU A 1 -1.77 9.21 -15.83
CA GLU A 1 -2.82 8.85 -14.84
C GLU A 1 -3.18 7.36 -15.02
N SER A 2 -2.26 6.48 -14.63
CA SER A 2 -2.42 5.02 -14.87
C SER A 2 -1.83 4.16 -13.74
N VAL A 3 -0.96 4.76 -12.93
CA VAL A 3 -0.19 4.16 -11.84
C VAL A 3 -1.16 3.47 -10.86
N ILE A 4 -2.07 4.21 -10.23
CA ILE A 4 -2.93 3.74 -9.11
C ILE A 4 -3.81 2.51 -9.44
N LYS A 5 -4.23 2.32 -10.71
CA LYS A 5 -5.08 1.19 -11.10
C LYS A 5 -4.36 -0.15 -11.12
N GLU A 6 -3.06 -0.16 -11.45
CA GLU A 6 -2.28 -1.40 -11.56
C GLU A 6 -1.79 -1.87 -10.20
N TYR A 7 -1.32 -0.96 -9.34
CA TYR A 7 -0.88 -1.32 -7.99
C TYR A 7 -2.02 -1.98 -7.20
N GLY A 8 -3.26 -1.50 -7.30
CA GLY A 8 -4.38 -2.08 -6.55
C GLY A 8 -4.64 -3.58 -6.79
N GLN A 9 -4.08 -4.22 -7.81
CA GLN A 9 -4.35 -5.63 -8.13
C GLN A 9 -3.28 -6.62 -7.61
N ASN A 10 -2.06 -6.16 -7.30
CA ASN A 10 -0.98 -7.05 -6.85
C ASN A 10 0.07 -6.31 -5.99
N LEU A 11 -0.31 -5.96 -4.76
CA LEU A 11 0.59 -5.34 -3.78
C LEU A 11 0.95 -6.29 -2.63
N ALA A 12 0.67 -7.58 -2.76
CA ALA A 12 0.95 -8.52 -1.67
C ALA A 12 2.47 -8.56 -1.40
N GLY A 13 2.86 -8.25 -0.16
CA GLY A 13 4.24 -8.08 0.28
C GLY A 13 4.70 -6.63 0.40
N GLU A 14 3.99 -5.68 -0.21
CA GLU A 14 4.39 -4.28 -0.22
C GLU A 14 4.05 -3.58 1.10
N ARG A 15 4.95 -2.68 1.52
CA ARG A 15 4.73 -1.83 2.68
C ARG A 15 3.95 -0.58 2.26
N VAL A 16 2.91 -0.27 3.01
CA VAL A 16 2.00 0.85 2.71
C VAL A 16 1.72 1.67 3.95
N GLU A 17 1.35 2.92 3.72
CA GLU A 17 0.75 3.79 4.73
C GLU A 17 -0.67 4.15 4.32
N VAL A 18 -1.65 3.89 5.19
CA VAL A 18 -3.07 4.14 4.93
C VAL A 18 -3.54 5.32 5.77
N TRP A 19 -4.17 6.32 5.15
CA TRP A 19 -4.72 7.48 5.83
C TRP A 19 -6.03 7.12 6.51
N TRP A 20 -6.08 7.31 7.83
CA TRP A 20 -7.30 7.14 8.61
C TRP A 20 -7.93 8.50 8.90
N PRO A 21 -9.12 8.82 8.34
CA PRO A 21 -9.73 10.14 8.47
C PRO A 21 -10.23 10.45 9.88
N LYS A 22 -10.52 9.41 10.68
CA LYS A 22 -10.97 9.55 12.08
C LYS A 22 -9.85 10.11 12.95
N ASP A 23 -8.64 9.58 12.79
CA ASP A 23 -7.46 9.95 13.57
C ASP A 23 -6.62 11.02 12.87
N ARG A 24 -6.85 11.25 11.57
CA ARG A 24 -6.10 12.16 10.70
C ARG A 24 -4.61 11.86 10.71
N VAL A 25 -4.28 10.59 10.61
CA VAL A 25 -2.91 10.08 10.59
C VAL A 25 -2.79 8.90 9.64
N PHE A 26 -1.57 8.69 9.13
CA PHE A 26 -1.23 7.53 8.33
C PHE A 26 -0.76 6.37 9.21
N TYR A 27 -1.36 5.21 9.03
CA TYR A 27 -0.96 3.97 9.70
C TYR A 27 -0.19 3.08 8.75
N LYS A 28 1.00 2.63 9.18
CA LYS A 28 1.90 1.81 8.38
C LYS A 28 1.57 0.35 8.54
N GLY A 29 1.60 -0.38 7.43
CA GLY A 29 1.36 -1.82 7.41
C GLY A 29 1.92 -2.47 6.17
N VAL A 30 1.71 -3.77 6.06
CA VAL A 30 2.11 -4.61 4.93
C VAL A 30 0.85 -5.25 4.35
N ILE A 31 0.71 -5.23 3.03
CA ILE A 31 -0.40 -5.90 2.37
C ILE A 31 -0.10 -7.41 2.36
N GLU A 32 -0.84 -8.20 3.14
CA GLU A 32 -0.68 -9.65 3.17
C GLU A 32 -1.26 -10.32 1.93
N SER A 33 -2.39 -9.84 1.43
CA SER A 33 -3.11 -10.49 0.32
C SER A 33 -4.12 -9.55 -0.33
N PHE A 34 -4.47 -9.83 -1.59
CA PHE A 34 -5.53 -9.14 -2.32
C PHE A 34 -6.61 -10.11 -2.79
N ASP A 35 -7.87 -9.84 -2.43
CA ASP A 35 -9.05 -10.54 -2.91
C ASP A 35 -9.62 -9.78 -4.11
N SER A 36 -9.31 -10.25 -5.32
CA SER A 36 -9.73 -9.62 -6.58
C SER A 36 -11.25 -9.72 -6.83
N ALA A 37 -11.90 -10.74 -6.30
CA ALA A 37 -13.36 -10.89 -6.39
C ALA A 37 -14.07 -9.83 -5.55
N LYS A 38 -13.54 -9.50 -4.37
CA LYS A 38 -14.10 -8.48 -3.48
C LYS A 38 -13.48 -7.09 -3.67
N LYS A 39 -12.38 -6.99 -4.44
CA LYS A 39 -11.54 -5.79 -4.57
C LYS A 39 -11.11 -5.23 -3.21
N LYS A 40 -10.63 -6.11 -2.33
CA LYS A 40 -10.16 -5.75 -0.99
C LYS A 40 -8.76 -6.30 -0.72
N HIS A 41 -7.99 -5.54 0.06
CA HIS A 41 -6.64 -5.83 0.48
C HIS A 41 -6.65 -6.14 1.98
N LYS A 42 -6.00 -7.23 2.35
CA LYS A 42 -5.70 -7.54 3.74
C LYS A 42 -4.39 -6.83 4.11
N VAL A 43 -4.44 -5.91 5.05
CA VAL A 43 -3.29 -5.13 5.53
C VAL A 43 -3.01 -5.55 6.97
N LEU A 44 -1.77 -5.93 7.25
CA LEU A 44 -1.24 -6.15 8.60
C LEU A 44 -0.50 -4.88 9.02
N TYR A 45 -1.05 -4.16 10.00
CA TYR A 45 -0.45 -2.94 10.53
C TYR A 45 0.72 -3.26 11.49
N ASP A 46 1.60 -2.29 11.71
CA ASP A 46 2.80 -2.43 12.56
C ASP A 46 2.45 -2.72 14.04
N ASP A 47 1.25 -2.32 14.48
CA ASP A 47 0.71 -2.62 15.83
C ASP A 47 0.26 -4.09 15.98
N GLY A 48 0.27 -4.86 14.89
CA GLY A 48 -0.16 -6.26 14.87
C GLY A 48 -1.63 -6.47 14.52
N GLU A 49 -2.40 -5.39 14.34
CA GLU A 49 -3.79 -5.45 13.87
C GLU A 49 -3.87 -5.77 12.37
N VAL A 50 -4.93 -6.47 11.97
CA VAL A 50 -5.17 -6.90 10.60
C VAL A 50 -6.52 -6.41 10.13
N GLU A 51 -6.55 -5.71 9.00
CA GLU A 51 -7.78 -5.17 8.43
C GLU A 51 -7.93 -5.44 6.93
N VAL A 52 -9.18 -5.53 6.50
CA VAL A 52 -9.54 -5.82 5.11
C VAL A 52 -10.22 -4.61 4.49
N LEU A 53 -9.43 -3.79 3.79
CA LEU A 53 -9.81 -2.49 3.26
C LEU A 53 -9.82 -2.48 1.73
N ASN A 54 -10.57 -1.56 1.12
CA ASN A 54 -10.48 -1.36 -0.33
C ASN A 54 -9.55 -0.19 -0.60
N LEU A 55 -8.26 -0.47 -0.79
CA LEU A 55 -7.25 0.57 -1.00
C LEU A 55 -7.54 1.44 -2.23
N VAL A 56 -8.29 0.95 -3.22
CA VAL A 56 -8.70 1.76 -4.38
C VAL A 56 -9.61 2.94 -3.98
N LYS A 57 -10.30 2.84 -2.84
CA LYS A 57 -11.18 3.89 -2.31
C LYS A 57 -10.56 4.72 -1.19
N GLU A 58 -9.51 4.19 -0.56
CA GLU A 58 -8.83 4.86 0.53
C GLU A 58 -7.68 5.74 0.01
N LYS A 59 -7.20 6.65 0.85
CA LYS A 59 -5.96 7.38 0.59
C LYS A 59 -4.80 6.62 1.22
N TRP A 60 -3.81 6.25 0.44
CA TRP A 60 -2.65 5.49 0.89
C TRP A 60 -1.46 5.73 -0.03
N ASN A 61 -0.26 5.39 0.43
CA ASN A 61 0.98 5.43 -0.35
C ASN A 61 1.78 4.13 -0.14
N ILE A 62 2.59 3.76 -1.13
CA ILE A 62 3.64 2.74 -0.96
C ILE A 62 4.79 3.39 -0.19
N ILE A 63 5.34 2.66 0.77
CA ILE A 63 6.56 3.05 1.45
C ILE A 63 7.69 2.33 0.71
N GLU A 64 8.22 2.98 -0.32
CA GLU A 64 9.46 2.52 -0.96
C GLU A 64 10.59 2.69 0.06
N ASP A 65 11.14 1.57 0.53
CA ASP A 65 12.40 1.58 1.27
C ASP A 65 13.49 1.89 0.23
N ASP A 66 14.15 3.04 0.38
CA ASP A 66 15.08 3.67 -0.56
C ASP A 66 16.38 2.85 -0.79
N SER A 67 16.25 1.57 -1.14
CA SER A 67 17.36 0.67 -1.48
C SER A 67 17.60 0.56 -2.98
N VAL A 68 16.93 1.35 -3.80
CA VAL A 68 17.38 1.62 -5.18
C VAL A 68 18.02 3.00 -5.15
N ALA A 69 19.31 3.00 -4.82
CA ALA A 69 20.20 4.04 -5.27
C ALA A 69 19.98 4.23 -6.77
N ASP A 70 19.48 5.42 -7.11
CA ASP A 70 19.78 6.12 -8.34
C ASP A 70 21.24 5.86 -8.73
N GLU A 71 21.49 4.98 -9.69
CA GLU A 71 22.68 5.06 -10.52
C GLU A 71 22.30 4.96 -12.00
N GLU A 72 22.60 6.07 -12.68
CA GLU A 72 22.97 6.20 -14.09
C GLU A 72 21.90 6.70 -15.09
N GLU A 73 21.62 8.01 -15.04
CA GLU A 73 21.59 8.84 -16.25
C GLU A 73 23.05 9.14 -16.66
N GLY A 74 23.52 8.56 -17.77
CA GLY A 74 24.84 8.90 -18.29
C GLY A 74 25.34 8.11 -19.50
N SER A 75 24.77 8.33 -20.70
CA SER A 75 25.58 8.38 -21.92
C SER A 75 24.94 9.16 -23.06
#